data_AF-A0A7V2W390-F1
#
_entry.id   AF-A0A7V2W390-F1
#
_cell.length_a   1.000
_cell.length_b   1.000
_cell.length_c   1.000
_cell.angle_alpha   90.00
_cell.angle_beta   90.00
_cell.angle_gamma   90.00
#
_symmetry.space_group_name_H-M   'P 1'
#
loop_
_entity.id
_entity.type
_entity.pdbx_description
1 polymer ?
#
loop_
_entity_poly.entity_id
_entity_poly.type
_entity_poly.pdbx_seq_one_letter_code
_entity_poly.pdbx_strand_id
1 'polypeptide(L)'
;MKRAVLTTLAIVVALSTVLSITGFAIAETETNPVEVDAQRLGLFIKAPAVVKAGEPIRIQIVTRPGERPVPQAEVWAINLNSFTSDAALTADVATLTQANGILLGTTNDRGYVDPAPRINREGKYLLVAIKPHFDPGFAMMKVTSCIPLNLRAPDTARVGQTITMTVTGPYWEGIPRAAIFAVPLTITPDNTLRDNSYDQLLEDAGAYADLIDDPDAEAELKAADPQAHNRIMEMRRYFIGFTDSNGQLNHAFEKAGPYLLIAAKRGYIPDFHHIKITGSQLNLRAPHSARVGEPVTMKVTDSSGHGVYRAAIFAIPLLNLTDASNTDIDRLLKEAEACAQMLEQPTVDGDLTTDERAYDSNLEIRRYLIGFTDRNGEFTYRFPQEGPYLLIAAKCGYAPDFHVIKITRLQPIPDELSPMKVEEKQLVIKK
;
A
#
# COMPACT_ATOMS: atom_id res chain seq x y z
N MET A 1 -3.59 25.41 6.01
CA MET A 1 -4.87 25.88 6.61
C MET A 1 -5.26 25.15 7.89
N LYS A 2 -5.10 23.82 8.03
CA LYS A 2 -5.40 23.07 9.28
C LYS A 2 -4.73 23.59 10.58
N ARG A 3 -3.56 24.25 10.48
CA ARG A 3 -2.88 24.88 11.64
C ARG A 3 -3.54 26.19 12.10
N ALA A 4 -4.26 26.91 11.25
CA ALA A 4 -4.90 28.18 11.64
C ALA A 4 -6.16 27.94 12.51
N VAL A 5 -6.98 26.95 12.14
CA VAL A 5 -8.18 26.51 12.88
C VAL A 5 -7.88 26.18 14.35
N LEU A 6 -6.80 25.43 14.59
CA LEU A 6 -6.38 25.03 15.94
C LEU A 6 -5.85 26.21 16.77
N THR A 7 -5.19 27.18 16.14
CA THR A 7 -4.67 28.38 16.83
C THR A 7 -5.80 29.31 17.25
N THR A 8 -6.83 29.50 16.42
CA THR A 8 -7.99 30.34 16.76
C THR A 8 -8.84 29.71 17.87
N LEU A 9 -9.02 28.37 17.85
CA LEU A 9 -9.71 27.66 18.94
C LEU A 9 -8.91 27.73 20.26
N ALA A 10 -7.58 27.66 20.20
CA ALA A 10 -6.72 27.85 21.36
C ALA A 10 -6.80 29.28 21.92
N ILE A 11 -7.01 30.30 21.07
CA ILE A 11 -7.20 31.69 21.50
C ILE A 11 -8.54 31.87 22.22
N VAL A 12 -9.63 31.28 21.73
CA VAL A 12 -10.95 31.35 22.41
C VAL A 12 -10.93 30.62 23.76
N VAL A 13 -10.22 29.48 23.86
CA VAL A 13 -10.03 28.75 25.12
C VAL A 13 -9.03 29.43 26.06
N ALA A 14 -8.03 30.15 25.54
CA ALA A 14 -7.07 30.88 26.36
C ALA A 14 -7.64 32.21 26.89
N LEU A 15 -8.51 32.90 26.14
CA LEU A 15 -9.08 34.19 26.54
C LEU A 15 -10.00 34.10 27.77
N SER A 16 -10.54 32.92 28.09
CA SER A 16 -11.36 32.71 29.30
C SER A 16 -10.53 32.44 30.57
N THR A 17 -9.19 32.35 30.47
CA THR A 17 -8.32 31.99 31.61
C THR A 17 -7.51 33.15 32.22
N VAL A 18 -7.61 34.37 31.68
CA VAL A 18 -6.83 35.52 32.14
C VAL A 18 -7.76 36.64 32.55
N LEU A 19 -8.08 36.75 33.84
CA LEU A 19 -8.35 38.01 34.57
C LEU A 19 -8.60 37.70 36.06
N SER A 20 -7.55 37.80 36.87
CA SER A 20 -7.64 38.01 38.33
C SER A 20 -6.27 38.43 38.85
N ILE A 21 -5.95 39.73 38.76
CA ILE A 21 -4.89 40.33 39.58
C ILE A 21 -5.45 41.63 40.19
N THR A 22 -5.40 41.65 41.51
CA THR A 22 -5.91 42.64 42.46
C THR A 22 -5.21 43.99 42.38
N GLY A 23 -5.99 45.07 42.51
CA GLY A 23 -5.53 46.38 42.98
C GLY A 23 -6.51 46.93 44.00
N PHE A 24 -6.13 46.95 45.28
CA PHE A 24 -6.89 47.61 46.33
C PHE A 24 -6.64 49.12 46.31
N ALA A 25 -7.69 49.91 46.15
CA ALA A 25 -7.72 51.31 46.54
C ALA A 25 -8.96 51.51 47.42
N ILE A 26 -8.73 51.92 48.67
CA ILE A 26 -9.77 52.21 49.66
C ILE A 26 -10.24 53.64 49.40
N ALA A 27 -11.50 53.79 49.00
CA ALA A 27 -12.25 55.02 49.12
C ALA A 27 -13.64 54.66 49.66
N GLU A 28 -13.95 55.13 50.86
CA GLU A 28 -15.31 55.14 51.39
C GLU A 28 -16.16 56.07 50.51
N THR A 29 -17.35 55.63 50.07
CA THR A 29 -18.62 56.39 50.05
C THR A 29 -19.72 55.59 49.33
N GLU A 30 -20.91 55.58 49.92
CA GLU A 30 -22.22 55.13 49.42
C GLU A 30 -22.46 53.63 49.17
N THR A 31 -23.23 53.04 50.09
CA THR A 31 -23.80 51.69 50.04
C THR A 31 -24.87 51.59 48.95
N ASN A 32 -24.44 51.41 47.70
CA ASN A 32 -25.19 50.56 46.78
C ASN A 32 -25.03 49.10 47.26
N PRO A 33 -26.06 48.25 47.20
CA PRO A 33 -25.87 46.82 47.42
C PRO A 33 -24.80 46.36 46.43
N VAL A 34 -23.62 45.99 46.95
CA VAL A 34 -22.60 45.32 46.17
C VAL A 34 -23.27 44.04 45.70
N GLU A 35 -23.68 44.02 44.43
CA GLU A 35 -24.08 42.82 43.72
C GLU A 35 -22.87 41.90 43.82
N VAL A 36 -22.90 40.99 44.80
CA VAL A 36 -21.84 40.02 45.01
C VAL A 36 -21.78 39.24 43.71
N ASP A 37 -20.76 39.55 42.90
CA ASP A 37 -20.50 38.91 41.63
C ASP A 37 -20.44 37.42 41.90
N ALA A 38 -21.55 36.74 41.60
CA ALA A 38 -21.74 35.34 41.91
C ALA A 38 -20.80 34.59 40.99
N GLN A 39 -19.58 34.36 41.49
CA GLN A 39 -18.47 33.81 40.76
C GLN A 39 -18.96 32.58 39.98
N ARG A 40 -19.12 32.74 38.67
CA ARG A 40 -19.70 31.70 37.82
C ARG A 40 -18.78 30.50 37.89
N LEU A 41 -19.35 29.36 38.26
CA LEU A 41 -18.62 28.10 38.27
C LEU A 41 -18.51 27.60 36.83
N GLY A 42 -17.33 27.16 36.43
CA GLY A 42 -17.12 26.55 35.12
C GLY A 42 -17.58 25.10 35.10
N LEU A 43 -18.17 24.65 33.98
CA LEU A 43 -18.45 23.24 33.76
C LEU A 43 -17.22 22.50 33.23
N PHE A 44 -17.06 21.24 33.63
CA PHE A 44 -16.03 20.34 33.13
C PHE A 44 -16.67 19.02 32.68
N ILE A 45 -16.30 18.58 31.48
CA ILE A 45 -16.83 17.35 30.86
C ILE A 45 -15.81 16.22 31.04
N LYS A 46 -16.22 15.15 31.73
CA LYS A 46 -15.50 13.88 31.80
C LYS A 46 -16.11 12.92 30.78
N ALA A 47 -15.42 12.69 29.67
CA ALA A 47 -15.82 11.78 28.61
C ALA A 47 -14.59 11.03 28.05
N PRO A 48 -14.75 9.84 27.43
CA PRO A 48 -13.67 9.18 26.72
C PRO A 48 -13.18 10.04 25.54
N ALA A 49 -11.87 10.04 25.28
CA ALA A 49 -11.31 10.75 24.14
C ALA A 49 -11.63 10.07 22.79
N VAL A 50 -11.88 8.75 22.80
CA VAL A 50 -12.23 7.95 21.62
C VAL A 50 -13.36 7.00 21.97
N VAL A 51 -14.38 6.90 21.12
CA VAL A 51 -15.52 6.00 21.28
C VAL A 51 -15.87 5.35 19.94
N LYS A 52 -16.48 4.16 19.96
CA LYS A 52 -16.96 3.56 18.71
C LYS A 52 -18.31 4.14 18.31
N ALA A 53 -18.54 4.28 17.00
CA ALA A 53 -19.82 4.73 16.51
C ALA A 53 -20.94 3.78 16.98
N GLY A 54 -21.99 4.34 17.54
CA GLY A 54 -23.14 3.61 18.06
C GLY A 54 -22.96 2.96 19.43
N GLU A 55 -21.77 2.94 20.03
CA GLU A 55 -21.59 2.49 21.42
C GLU A 55 -22.15 3.53 22.41
N PRO A 56 -22.72 3.11 23.56
CA PRO A 56 -23.19 4.03 24.58
C PRO A 56 -22.00 4.74 25.24
N ILE A 57 -22.06 6.07 25.32
CA ILE A 57 -20.97 6.92 25.78
C ILE A 57 -21.25 7.36 27.21
N ARG A 58 -20.32 7.08 28.13
CA ARG A 58 -20.44 7.57 29.52
C ARG A 58 -19.87 8.99 29.62
N ILE A 59 -20.76 9.97 29.76
CA ILE A 59 -20.40 11.39 29.90
C ILE A 59 -20.83 11.89 31.29
N GLN A 60 -19.94 12.57 32.01
CA GLN A 60 -20.24 13.19 33.30
C GLN A 60 -19.87 14.68 33.32
N ILE A 61 -20.75 15.51 33.85
CA ILE A 61 -20.54 16.95 34.01
C ILE A 61 -20.35 17.29 35.48
N VAL A 62 -19.26 18.02 35.77
CA VAL A 62 -18.89 18.45 37.11
C VAL A 62 -18.48 19.93 37.14
N THR A 63 -18.51 20.58 38.31
CA THR A 63 -18.06 21.97 38.47
C THR A 63 -16.54 22.09 38.54
N ARG A 64 -16.01 23.25 38.16
CA ARG A 64 -14.65 23.71 38.45
C ARG A 64 -14.70 25.04 39.23
N PRO A 65 -14.02 25.15 40.39
CA PRO A 65 -13.32 24.09 41.12
C PRO A 65 -14.28 23.11 41.85
N GLY A 66 -13.75 21.97 42.29
CA GLY A 66 -14.43 21.10 43.27
C GLY A 66 -15.12 19.84 42.74
N GLU A 67 -15.17 19.64 41.42
CA GLU A 67 -15.71 18.43 40.75
C GLU A 67 -17.08 17.96 41.26
N ARG A 68 -17.93 18.87 41.72
CA ARG A 68 -19.27 18.51 42.19
C ARG A 68 -20.15 18.17 40.99
N PRO A 69 -20.90 17.05 41.00
CA PRO A 69 -21.81 16.71 39.93
C PRO A 69 -22.82 17.83 39.64
N VAL A 70 -23.07 18.10 38.37
CA VAL A 70 -24.01 19.14 37.94
C VAL A 70 -25.24 18.47 37.33
N PRO A 71 -26.41 18.47 38.01
CA PRO A 71 -27.65 17.95 37.44
C PRO A 71 -28.22 18.87 36.37
N GLN A 72 -29.05 18.35 35.48
CA GLN A 72 -29.82 19.10 34.48
C GLN A 72 -28.96 20.00 33.57
N ALA A 73 -27.67 19.68 33.39
CA ALA A 73 -26.85 20.30 32.36
C ALA A 73 -27.16 19.66 31.01
N GLU A 74 -27.32 20.47 29.97
CA GLU A 74 -27.49 19.98 28.61
C GLU A 74 -26.11 19.66 28.02
N VAL A 75 -25.99 18.50 27.38
CA VAL A 75 -24.76 18.09 26.72
C VAL A 75 -25.03 17.91 25.23
N TRP A 76 -24.22 18.59 24.43
CA TRP A 76 -24.33 18.62 22.98
C TRP A 76 -23.05 18.10 22.33
N ALA A 77 -23.16 17.52 21.13
CA ALA A 77 -22.03 17.11 20.32
C ALA A 77 -22.06 17.81 18.96
N ILE A 78 -20.98 18.51 18.63
CA ILE A 78 -20.82 19.24 17.36
C ILE A 78 -19.82 18.48 16.51
N ASN A 79 -20.22 18.02 15.32
CA ASN A 79 -19.30 17.33 14.40
C ASN A 79 -18.38 18.37 13.74
N LEU A 80 -17.09 18.34 14.07
CA LEU A 80 -16.11 19.28 13.54
C LEU A 80 -15.78 19.04 12.07
N ASN A 81 -16.10 17.87 11.52
CA ASN A 81 -15.89 17.57 10.11
C ASN A 81 -16.87 18.32 9.19
N SER A 82 -17.99 18.83 9.69
CA SER A 82 -18.95 19.60 8.89
C SER A 82 -18.58 21.08 8.72
N PHE A 83 -17.51 21.55 9.37
CA PHE A 83 -17.06 22.93 9.25
C PHE A 83 -16.00 23.05 8.15
N THR A 84 -16.41 23.62 7.02
CA THR A 84 -15.53 23.83 5.86
C THR A 84 -14.80 25.18 5.88
N SER A 85 -15.13 26.11 6.79
CA SER A 85 -14.49 27.42 6.91
C SER A 85 -14.35 27.93 8.34
N ASP A 86 -13.31 28.75 8.58
CA ASP A 86 -12.98 29.36 9.89
C ASP A 86 -14.04 30.36 10.39
N ALA A 87 -14.91 30.87 9.51
CA ALA A 87 -15.87 31.94 9.82
C ALA A 87 -17.01 31.50 10.76
N ALA A 88 -17.24 30.20 10.95
CA ALA A 88 -18.31 29.68 11.79
C ALA A 88 -17.99 29.67 13.30
N LEU A 89 -16.72 29.87 13.69
CA LEU A 89 -16.27 29.72 15.09
C LEU A 89 -16.33 31.02 15.91
N THR A 90 -16.76 32.14 15.34
CA THR A 90 -16.87 33.44 16.04
C THR A 90 -18.27 33.71 16.62
N ALA A 91 -19.25 32.86 16.30
CA ALA A 91 -20.60 32.96 16.86
C ALA A 91 -20.63 32.56 18.34
N ASP A 92 -21.58 33.11 19.09
CA ASP A 92 -21.86 32.68 20.46
C ASP A 92 -22.04 31.15 20.52
N VAL A 93 -21.39 30.52 21.50
CA VAL A 93 -21.29 29.06 21.62
C VAL A 93 -22.67 28.42 21.72
N ALA A 94 -23.63 29.06 22.41
CA ALA A 94 -25.00 28.53 22.51
C ALA A 94 -25.70 28.54 21.15
N THR A 95 -25.55 29.64 20.40
CA THR A 95 -26.08 29.76 19.03
C THR A 95 -25.46 28.73 18.08
N LEU A 96 -24.13 28.56 18.13
CA LEU A 96 -23.42 27.57 17.30
C LEU A 96 -23.86 26.13 17.63
N THR A 97 -24.02 25.85 18.92
CA THR A 97 -24.43 24.54 19.45
C THR A 97 -25.86 24.20 19.03
N GLN A 98 -26.79 25.16 19.09
CA GLN A 98 -28.17 24.94 18.64
C GLN A 98 -28.27 24.77 17.13
N ALA A 99 -27.46 25.52 16.36
CA ALA A 99 -27.52 25.46 14.90
C ALA A 99 -26.86 24.19 14.31
N ASN A 100 -25.80 23.66 14.95
CA ASN A 100 -24.97 22.60 14.38
C ASN A 100 -24.73 21.39 15.31
N GLY A 101 -25.19 21.46 16.55
CA GLY A 101 -25.00 20.42 17.55
C GLY A 101 -26.14 19.42 17.60
N ILE A 102 -25.83 18.19 18.01
CA ILE A 102 -26.78 17.15 18.35
C ILE A 102 -26.91 17.13 19.88
N LEU A 103 -28.11 17.35 20.41
CA LEU A 103 -28.36 17.18 21.86
C LEU A 103 -28.18 15.71 22.22
N LEU A 104 -27.19 15.42 23.07
CA LEU A 104 -26.92 14.08 23.57
C LEU A 104 -27.82 13.73 24.76
N GLY A 105 -28.27 14.73 25.51
CA GLY A 105 -29.21 14.56 26.62
C GLY A 105 -28.96 15.57 27.74
N THR A 106 -29.61 15.35 28.87
CA THR A 106 -29.42 16.13 30.11
C THR A 106 -28.81 15.26 31.20
N THR A 107 -28.10 15.88 32.13
CA THR A 107 -27.49 15.14 33.24
C THR A 107 -28.47 14.85 34.38
N ASN A 108 -28.36 13.67 34.99
CA ASN A 108 -29.07 13.30 36.22
C ASN A 108 -28.40 13.90 37.49
N ASP A 109 -28.91 13.57 38.68
CA ASP A 109 -28.39 14.06 39.98
C ASP A 109 -26.92 13.70 40.27
N ARG A 110 -26.39 12.70 39.55
CA ARG A 110 -24.98 12.29 39.63
C ARG A 110 -24.11 12.91 38.54
N GLY A 111 -24.67 13.84 37.77
CA GLY A 111 -23.99 14.54 36.68
C GLY A 111 -23.79 13.69 35.43
N TYR A 112 -24.38 12.49 35.34
CA TYR A 112 -24.25 11.64 34.14
C TYR A 112 -25.35 11.94 33.14
N VAL A 113 -25.03 11.98 31.85
CA VAL A 113 -26.03 12.02 30.77
C VAL A 113 -26.79 10.69 30.76
N ASP A 114 -28.12 10.75 30.90
CA ASP A 114 -28.97 9.57 31.09
C ASP A 114 -30.27 9.69 30.25
N PRO A 115 -30.54 8.78 29.29
CA PRO A 115 -29.76 7.58 28.96
C PRO A 115 -28.39 7.90 28.36
N ALA A 116 -27.45 6.95 28.47
CA ALA A 116 -26.13 7.09 27.89
C ALA A 116 -26.23 7.33 26.36
N PRO A 117 -25.73 8.47 25.85
CA PRO A 117 -25.91 8.83 24.44
C PRO A 117 -25.12 7.92 23.51
N ARG A 118 -25.56 7.86 22.25
CA ARG A 118 -24.86 7.15 21.17
C ARG A 118 -24.65 8.12 20.01
N ILE A 119 -23.46 8.12 19.42
CA ILE A 119 -23.17 8.88 18.20
C ILE A 119 -22.89 7.88 17.09
N ASN A 120 -23.75 7.83 16.08
CA ASN A 120 -23.67 6.83 15.00
C ASN A 120 -22.82 7.27 13.81
N ARG A 121 -22.37 8.53 13.79
CA ARG A 121 -21.55 9.07 12.71
C ARG A 121 -20.12 9.23 13.18
N GLU A 122 -19.19 8.90 12.29
CA GLU A 122 -17.78 9.15 12.54
C GLU A 122 -17.45 10.63 12.56
N GLY A 123 -16.37 10.93 13.28
CA GLY A 123 -15.72 12.21 13.16
C GLY A 123 -15.06 12.66 14.44
N LYS A 124 -14.56 13.89 14.39
CA LYS A 124 -14.12 14.62 15.58
C LYS A 124 -15.30 15.43 16.07
N TYR A 125 -15.61 15.30 17.35
CA TYR A 125 -16.72 15.97 17.99
C TYR A 125 -16.18 16.91 19.07
N LEU A 126 -16.71 18.13 19.07
CA LEU A 126 -16.62 19.02 20.23
C LEU A 126 -17.86 18.76 21.09
N LEU A 127 -17.64 18.29 22.31
CA LEU A 127 -18.67 18.19 23.34
C LEU A 127 -18.80 19.54 24.03
N VAL A 128 -20.04 20.01 24.15
CA VAL A 128 -20.37 21.28 24.81
C VAL A 128 -21.38 21.01 25.92
N ALA A 129 -21.09 21.47 27.13
CA ALA A 129 -22.00 21.40 28.27
C ALA A 129 -22.49 22.79 28.62
N ILE A 130 -23.81 22.97 28.71
CA ILE A 130 -24.45 24.26 28.96
C ILE A 130 -25.40 24.13 30.16
N LYS A 131 -25.33 25.11 31.08
CA LYS A 131 -26.29 25.26 32.18
C LYS A 131 -26.43 26.74 32.57
N PRO A 132 -27.64 27.26 32.84
CA PRO A 132 -27.82 28.62 33.31
C PRO A 132 -26.96 28.92 34.55
N HIS A 133 -26.34 30.10 34.57
CA HIS A 133 -25.45 30.59 35.65
C HIS A 133 -24.10 29.85 35.78
N PHE A 134 -23.76 28.96 34.84
CA PHE A 134 -22.43 28.36 34.74
C PHE A 134 -21.72 28.82 33.47
N ASP A 135 -20.40 28.83 33.48
CA ASP A 135 -19.61 28.97 32.26
C ASP A 135 -19.60 27.63 31.50
N PRO A 136 -19.79 27.64 30.16
CA PRO A 136 -19.85 26.41 29.37
C PRO A 136 -18.58 25.55 29.51
N GLY A 137 -18.79 24.23 29.47
CA GLY A 137 -17.73 23.24 29.49
C GLY A 137 -17.46 22.69 28.10
N PHE A 138 -16.20 22.34 27.81
CA PHE A 138 -15.78 21.81 26.52
C PHE A 138 -14.92 20.56 26.67
N ALA A 139 -15.10 19.59 25.78
CA ALA A 139 -14.20 18.44 25.62
C ALA A 139 -14.15 17.95 24.17
N MET A 140 -13.02 17.41 23.76
CA MET A 140 -12.86 16.81 22.43
C MET A 140 -13.05 15.30 22.50
N MET A 141 -13.75 14.73 21.53
CA MET A 141 -13.97 13.29 21.41
C MET A 141 -13.89 12.86 19.95
N LYS A 142 -13.25 11.73 19.67
CA LYS A 142 -13.24 11.11 18.33
C LYS A 142 -14.21 9.92 18.32
N VAL A 143 -15.17 9.94 17.41
CA VAL A 143 -16.04 8.79 17.14
C VAL A 143 -15.49 8.05 15.95
N THR A 144 -15.14 6.78 16.14
CA THR A 144 -14.65 5.88 15.09
C THR A 144 -15.67 4.77 14.87
N SER A 145 -16.28 4.66 13.70
CA SER A 145 -17.08 3.49 13.32
C SER A 145 -16.17 2.33 12.92
N CYS A 146 -14.93 2.65 12.58
CA CYS A 146 -13.91 1.75 12.10
C CYS A 146 -13.45 0.64 13.07
N ILE A 147 -13.90 -0.61 12.97
CA ILE A 147 -13.15 -1.73 13.56
C ILE A 147 -11.99 -2.05 12.60
N PRO A 148 -10.71 -2.06 13.03
CA PRO A 148 -9.62 -2.43 12.13
C PRO A 148 -9.73 -3.90 11.73
N LEU A 149 -9.61 -4.18 10.44
CA LEU A 149 -9.36 -5.54 9.97
C LEU A 149 -7.91 -5.91 10.26
N ASN A 150 -7.67 -7.21 10.37
CA ASN A 150 -6.35 -7.81 10.38
C ASN A 150 -6.33 -8.90 9.29
N LEU A 151 -5.71 -8.58 8.15
CA LEU A 151 -5.52 -9.48 7.03
C LEU A 151 -4.21 -10.25 7.21
N ARG A 152 -4.31 -11.58 7.16
CA ARG A 152 -3.16 -12.50 7.20
C ARG A 152 -3.13 -13.36 5.96
N ALA A 153 -1.96 -13.44 5.34
CA ALA A 153 -1.65 -14.32 4.23
C ALA A 153 -0.18 -14.77 4.36
N PRO A 154 0.27 -15.79 3.61
CA PRO A 154 1.71 -16.07 3.50
C PRO A 154 2.42 -14.98 2.70
N ASP A 155 3.67 -14.68 3.04
CA ASP A 155 4.48 -13.69 2.30
C ASP A 155 4.83 -14.14 0.87
N THR A 156 4.83 -15.46 0.63
CA THR A 156 5.16 -16.06 -0.67
C THR A 156 4.25 -17.25 -0.98
N ALA A 157 3.94 -17.44 -2.27
CA ALA A 157 3.20 -18.60 -2.75
C ALA A 157 3.58 -18.93 -4.19
N ARG A 158 3.28 -20.15 -4.65
CA ARG A 158 3.51 -20.55 -6.05
C ARG A 158 2.30 -20.28 -6.93
N VAL A 159 2.52 -20.04 -8.22
CA VAL A 159 1.44 -20.05 -9.22
C VAL A 159 0.69 -21.39 -9.13
N GLY A 160 -0.64 -21.33 -9.08
CA GLY A 160 -1.53 -22.48 -8.90
C GLY A 160 -1.57 -23.07 -7.49
N GLN A 161 -0.72 -22.63 -6.56
CA GLN A 161 -0.82 -23.05 -5.15
C GLN A 161 -2.01 -22.35 -4.51
N THR A 162 -2.94 -23.15 -3.98
CA THR A 162 -4.01 -22.62 -3.13
C THR A 162 -3.42 -22.11 -1.82
N ILE A 163 -3.67 -20.83 -1.53
CA ILE A 163 -3.37 -20.21 -0.24
C ILE A 163 -4.67 -19.89 0.51
N THR A 164 -4.58 -19.82 1.83
CA THR A 164 -5.66 -19.36 2.71
C THR A 164 -5.32 -17.99 3.23
N MET A 165 -6.17 -17.01 2.95
CA MET A 165 -6.15 -15.68 3.55
C MET A 165 -7.15 -15.65 4.69
N THR A 166 -6.79 -15.03 5.81
CA THR A 166 -7.66 -14.90 6.99
C THR A 166 -7.84 -13.44 7.33
N VAL A 167 -9.08 -13.00 7.48
CA VAL A 167 -9.45 -11.65 7.92
C VAL A 167 -10.07 -11.75 9.30
N THR A 168 -9.47 -11.06 10.27
CA THR A 168 -9.94 -11.04 11.66
C THR A 168 -10.23 -9.63 12.17
N GLY A 169 -11.05 -9.54 13.21
CA GLY A 169 -11.22 -8.32 14.00
C GLY A 169 -10.13 -8.18 15.07
N PRO A 170 -10.21 -7.14 15.92
CA PRO A 170 -9.22 -6.86 16.96
C PRO A 170 -9.15 -7.93 18.06
N TYR A 171 -10.14 -8.81 18.16
CA TYR A 171 -10.19 -9.91 19.13
C TYR A 171 -9.96 -11.27 18.48
N TRP A 172 -9.37 -11.30 17.27
CA TRP A 172 -9.05 -12.51 16.49
C TRP A 172 -10.27 -13.32 16.03
N GLU A 173 -11.46 -12.74 16.11
CA GLU A 173 -12.67 -13.28 15.53
C GLU A 173 -12.63 -13.18 14.01
N GLY A 174 -12.97 -14.27 13.32
CA GLY A 174 -13.06 -14.27 11.86
C GLY A 174 -14.14 -13.31 11.38
N ILE A 175 -13.83 -12.46 10.40
CA ILE A 175 -14.78 -11.48 9.85
C ILE A 175 -15.39 -12.07 8.57
N PRO A 176 -16.66 -12.50 8.60
CA PRO A 176 -17.29 -13.09 7.43
C PRO A 176 -17.66 -12.03 6.39
N ARG A 177 -17.71 -12.44 5.12
CA ARG A 177 -18.04 -11.55 3.99
C ARG A 177 -17.18 -10.27 3.97
N ALA A 178 -15.90 -10.36 4.30
CA ALA A 178 -14.93 -9.31 3.97
C ALA A 178 -14.51 -9.51 2.52
N ALA A 179 -14.53 -8.45 1.72
CA ALA A 179 -14.05 -8.47 0.35
C ALA A 179 -12.52 -8.51 0.36
N ILE A 180 -11.93 -9.41 -0.44
CA ILE A 180 -10.49 -9.43 -0.66
C ILE A 180 -10.19 -9.07 -2.11
N PHE A 181 -9.22 -8.17 -2.29
CA PHE A 181 -8.69 -7.74 -3.58
C PHE A 181 -7.22 -8.13 -3.67
N ALA A 182 -6.76 -8.48 -4.87
CA ALA A 182 -5.35 -8.69 -5.18
C ALA A 182 -4.91 -7.75 -6.29
N VAL A 183 -4.29 -6.63 -5.89
CA VAL A 183 -3.81 -5.60 -6.81
C VAL A 183 -2.38 -5.96 -7.24
N PRO A 184 -2.12 -6.24 -8.53
CA PRO A 184 -0.77 -6.52 -9.00
C PRO A 184 0.10 -5.26 -8.83
N LEU A 185 1.28 -5.43 -8.23
CA LEU A 185 2.21 -4.33 -8.04
C LEU A 185 3.16 -4.23 -9.24
N THR A 186 3.29 -3.03 -9.79
CA THR A 186 4.37 -2.74 -10.75
C THR A 186 5.53 -2.16 -9.96
N ILE A 187 6.56 -2.98 -9.74
CA ILE A 187 7.82 -2.52 -9.12
C ILE A 187 8.59 -1.80 -10.23
N THR A 188 8.88 -0.52 -10.01
CA THR A 188 9.76 0.24 -10.92
C THR A 188 11.22 -0.18 -10.71
N PRO A 189 12.12 0.11 -11.66
CA PRO A 189 13.54 -0.26 -11.54
C PRO A 189 14.25 0.28 -10.28
N ASP A 190 13.79 1.39 -9.72
CA ASP A 190 14.27 1.99 -8.46
C ASP A 190 13.58 1.38 -7.21
N ASN A 191 12.83 0.30 -7.38
CA ASN A 191 12.11 -0.42 -6.33
C ASN A 191 11.05 0.44 -5.61
N THR A 192 10.52 1.46 -6.29
CA THR A 192 9.35 2.21 -5.85
C THR A 192 8.08 1.63 -6.48
N LEU A 193 6.93 1.90 -5.88
CA LEU A 193 5.65 1.42 -6.39
C LEU A 193 5.04 2.52 -7.25
N ARG A 194 4.77 2.20 -8.52
CA ARG A 194 4.21 3.16 -9.45
C ARG A 194 2.69 3.31 -9.26
N ASP A 195 2.28 4.58 -9.19
CA ASP A 195 1.00 5.14 -9.67
C ASP A 195 -0.33 4.97 -8.92
N ASN A 196 -0.37 4.50 -7.67
CA ASN A 196 -1.47 4.88 -6.77
C ASN A 196 -0.96 4.97 -5.33
N SER A 197 -1.31 6.05 -4.63
CA SER A 197 -1.07 6.11 -3.18
C SER A 197 -1.78 4.94 -2.52
N TYR A 198 -1.10 4.20 -1.64
CA TYR A 198 -1.71 3.13 -0.84
C TYR A 198 -3.03 3.58 -0.20
N ASP A 199 -3.07 4.81 0.29
CA ASP A 199 -4.26 5.39 0.90
C ASP A 199 -5.45 5.44 -0.07
N GLN A 200 -5.20 5.72 -1.35
CA GLN A 200 -6.25 5.75 -2.37
C GLN A 200 -6.76 4.34 -2.68
N LEU A 201 -5.88 3.34 -2.76
CA LEU A 201 -6.30 1.95 -3.00
C LEU A 201 -7.14 1.42 -1.82
N LEU A 202 -6.79 1.78 -0.59
CA LEU A 202 -7.57 1.42 0.59
C LEU A 202 -8.93 2.13 0.61
N GLU A 203 -8.97 3.41 0.23
CA GLU A 203 -10.22 4.17 0.10
C GLU A 203 -11.13 3.58 -0.99
N ASP A 204 -10.58 3.31 -2.18
CA ASP A 204 -11.33 2.75 -3.31
C ASP A 204 -11.83 1.32 -3.01
N ALA A 205 -11.01 0.49 -2.34
CA ALA A 205 -11.41 -0.84 -1.89
C ALA A 205 -12.53 -0.79 -0.82
N GLY A 206 -12.41 0.14 0.13
CA GLY A 206 -13.43 0.40 1.15
C GLY A 206 -14.76 0.80 0.53
N ALA A 207 -14.73 1.77 -0.38
CA ALA A 207 -15.92 2.22 -1.09
C ALA A 207 -16.53 1.11 -1.98
N TYR A 208 -15.71 0.28 -2.64
CA TYR A 208 -16.22 -0.86 -3.39
C TYR A 208 -16.92 -1.89 -2.48
N ALA A 209 -16.36 -2.15 -1.29
CA ALA A 209 -16.98 -3.06 -0.32
C ALA A 209 -18.34 -2.54 0.16
N ASP A 210 -18.50 -1.22 0.30
CA ASP A 210 -19.79 -0.60 0.62
C ASP A 210 -20.80 -0.77 -0.52
N LEU A 211 -20.37 -0.59 -1.78
CA LEU A 211 -21.23 -0.76 -2.96
C LEU A 211 -21.72 -2.20 -3.17
N ILE A 212 -20.90 -3.20 -2.85
CA ILE A 212 -21.29 -4.61 -2.96
C ILE A 212 -22.52 -4.92 -2.12
N ASP A 213 -22.58 -4.35 -0.92
CA ASP A 213 -23.65 -4.61 0.04
C ASP A 213 -24.89 -3.72 -0.21
N ASP A 214 -24.80 -2.72 -1.09
CA ASP A 214 -25.88 -1.78 -1.44
C ASP A 214 -25.85 -1.40 -2.94
N PRO A 215 -26.57 -2.13 -3.81
CA PRO A 215 -26.52 -1.90 -5.26
C PRO A 215 -27.12 -0.55 -5.68
N ASP A 216 -28.01 0.05 -4.89
CA ASP A 216 -28.59 1.36 -5.19
C ASP A 216 -27.54 2.48 -5.00
N ALA A 217 -26.59 2.28 -4.07
CA ALA A 217 -25.50 3.22 -3.82
C ALA A 217 -24.57 3.40 -5.04
N GLU A 218 -24.48 2.42 -5.94
CA GLU A 218 -23.67 2.55 -7.16
C GLU A 218 -24.25 3.62 -8.09
N ALA A 219 -25.57 3.63 -8.28
CA ALA A 219 -26.24 4.59 -9.15
C ALA A 219 -26.12 6.00 -8.59
N GLU A 220 -26.25 6.16 -7.26
CA GLU A 220 -26.07 7.44 -6.57
C GLU A 220 -24.64 7.95 -6.69
N LEU A 221 -23.63 7.10 -6.44
CA LEU A 221 -22.22 7.47 -6.57
C LEU A 221 -21.89 7.88 -8.00
N LYS A 222 -22.38 7.14 -9.00
CA LYS A 222 -22.17 7.47 -10.41
C LYS A 222 -22.76 8.83 -10.79
N ALA A 223 -23.92 9.18 -10.22
CA ALA A 223 -24.56 10.47 -10.47
C ALA A 223 -23.84 11.62 -9.75
N ALA A 224 -23.33 11.38 -8.53
CA ALA A 224 -22.67 12.39 -7.70
C ALA A 224 -21.21 12.65 -8.10
N ASP A 225 -20.43 11.58 -8.36
CA ASP A 225 -19.02 11.64 -8.73
C ASP A 225 -18.67 10.50 -9.72
N PRO A 226 -18.82 10.74 -11.04
CA PRO A 226 -18.47 9.76 -12.07
C PRO A 226 -17.00 9.35 -12.06
N GLN A 227 -16.08 10.20 -11.60
CA GLN A 227 -14.65 9.86 -11.55
C GLN A 227 -14.37 8.89 -10.41
N ALA A 228 -14.91 9.15 -9.21
CA ALA A 228 -14.84 8.21 -8.10
C ALA A 228 -15.50 6.87 -8.45
N HIS A 229 -16.68 6.90 -9.08
CA HIS A 229 -17.33 5.68 -9.59
C HIS A 229 -16.41 4.87 -10.50
N ASN A 230 -15.78 5.50 -11.50
CA ASN A 230 -14.88 4.80 -12.42
C ASN A 230 -13.66 4.18 -11.69
N ARG A 231 -13.04 4.90 -10.74
CA ARG A 231 -11.92 4.36 -9.94
C ARG A 231 -12.34 3.17 -9.09
N ILE A 232 -13.46 3.30 -8.39
CA ILE A 232 -14.01 2.22 -7.54
C ILE A 232 -14.41 1.01 -8.40
N MET A 233 -14.95 1.21 -9.59
CA MET A 233 -15.27 0.11 -10.52
C MET A 233 -14.03 -0.57 -11.09
N GLU A 234 -12.89 0.11 -11.15
CA GLU A 234 -11.62 -0.53 -11.51
C GLU A 234 -11.21 -1.60 -10.49
N MET A 235 -11.49 -1.37 -9.20
CA MET A 235 -11.22 -2.35 -8.13
C MET A 235 -11.93 -3.69 -8.34
N ARG A 236 -13.05 -3.70 -9.07
CA ARG A 236 -13.76 -4.93 -9.46
C ARG A 236 -12.86 -5.92 -10.22
N ARG A 237 -11.86 -5.43 -10.97
CA ARG A 237 -10.91 -6.28 -11.71
C ARG A 237 -9.94 -7.02 -10.79
N TYR A 238 -9.72 -6.49 -9.59
CA TYR A 238 -8.81 -7.05 -8.60
C TYR A 238 -9.53 -7.87 -7.53
N PHE A 239 -10.87 -7.87 -7.52
CA PHE A 239 -11.67 -8.62 -6.57
C PHE A 239 -11.49 -10.14 -6.76
N ILE A 240 -11.05 -10.83 -5.70
CA ILE A 240 -10.78 -12.29 -5.74
C ILE A 240 -11.77 -13.13 -4.92
N GLY A 241 -12.60 -12.51 -4.09
CA GLY A 241 -13.68 -13.21 -3.37
C GLY A 241 -14.04 -12.61 -2.02
N PHE A 242 -14.99 -13.26 -1.35
CA PHE A 242 -15.40 -12.95 0.02
C PHE A 242 -14.90 -14.00 1.00
N THR A 243 -14.57 -13.58 2.21
CA THR A 243 -14.32 -14.52 3.30
C THR A 243 -15.58 -15.29 3.72
N ASP A 244 -15.40 -16.54 4.13
CA ASP A 244 -16.43 -17.43 4.65
C ASP A 244 -16.84 -17.09 6.10
N SER A 245 -17.65 -17.95 6.73
CA SER A 245 -18.10 -17.76 8.12
C SER A 245 -16.98 -17.72 9.18
N ASN A 246 -15.79 -18.24 8.84
CA ASN A 246 -14.61 -18.24 9.71
C ASN A 246 -13.64 -17.10 9.38
N GLY A 247 -14.02 -16.18 8.47
CA GLY A 247 -13.15 -15.11 8.01
C GLY A 247 -12.06 -15.60 7.05
N GLN A 248 -12.23 -16.73 6.37
CA GLN A 248 -11.21 -17.30 5.49
C GLN A 248 -11.59 -17.21 4.01
N LEU A 249 -10.61 -16.98 3.14
CA LEU A 249 -10.73 -17.10 1.69
C LEU A 249 -9.60 -17.95 1.15
N ASN A 250 -9.94 -19.02 0.41
CA ASN A 250 -8.97 -19.82 -0.33
C ASN A 250 -8.86 -19.31 -1.77
N HIS A 251 -7.64 -19.05 -2.25
CA HIS A 251 -7.40 -18.56 -3.59
C HIS A 251 -6.10 -19.13 -4.17
N ALA A 252 -6.03 -19.30 -5.49
CA ALA A 252 -4.82 -19.71 -6.19
C ALA A 252 -4.52 -18.72 -7.31
N PHE A 253 -3.30 -18.19 -7.33
CA PHE A 253 -2.89 -17.19 -8.31
C PHE A 253 -2.50 -17.84 -9.62
N GLU A 254 -3.03 -17.35 -10.74
CA GLU A 254 -2.71 -17.84 -12.09
C GLU A 254 -1.44 -17.21 -12.66
N LYS A 255 -1.04 -16.05 -12.14
CA LYS A 255 0.12 -15.29 -12.61
C LYS A 255 1.06 -15.04 -11.44
N ALA A 256 2.34 -15.18 -11.72
CA ALA A 256 3.37 -14.80 -10.78
C ALA A 256 3.62 -13.29 -10.84
N GLY A 257 4.16 -12.77 -9.75
CA GLY A 257 4.41 -11.36 -9.54
C GLY A 257 4.15 -10.96 -8.09
N PRO A 258 4.53 -9.74 -7.71
CA PRO A 258 4.17 -9.14 -6.45
C PRO A 258 2.71 -8.64 -6.49
N TYR A 259 1.98 -8.85 -5.40
CA TYR A 259 0.61 -8.37 -5.22
C TYR A 259 0.45 -7.66 -3.87
N LEU A 260 -0.42 -6.66 -3.83
CA LEU A 260 -0.99 -6.08 -2.63
C LEU A 260 -2.38 -6.70 -2.42
N LEU A 261 -2.51 -7.48 -1.35
CA LEU A 261 -3.80 -7.96 -0.88
C LEU A 261 -4.45 -6.87 -0.05
N ILE A 262 -5.73 -6.59 -0.29
CA ILE A 262 -6.51 -5.62 0.49
C ILE A 262 -7.75 -6.34 0.99
N ALA A 263 -8.01 -6.26 2.29
CA ALA A 263 -9.27 -6.67 2.89
C ALA A 263 -10.11 -5.43 3.21
N ALA A 264 -11.35 -5.40 2.74
CA ALA A 264 -12.27 -4.31 3.03
C ALA A 264 -13.67 -4.84 3.38
N LYS A 265 -14.35 -4.13 4.27
CA LYS A 265 -15.72 -4.44 4.68
C LYS A 265 -16.39 -3.19 5.23
N ARG A 266 -17.68 -3.01 4.92
CA ARG A 266 -18.50 -1.92 5.47
C ARG A 266 -18.44 -1.87 7.00
N GLY A 267 -18.12 -0.70 7.54
CA GLY A 267 -17.96 -0.49 8.98
C GLY A 267 -16.63 -1.00 9.55
N TYR A 268 -15.64 -1.32 8.70
CA TYR A 268 -14.30 -1.70 9.10
C TYR A 268 -13.23 -0.83 8.41
N ILE A 269 -12.09 -0.64 9.07
CA ILE A 269 -10.92 0.04 8.48
C ILE A 269 -10.23 -1.04 7.64
N PRO A 270 -10.06 -0.82 6.32
CA PRO A 270 -9.36 -1.76 5.47
C PRO A 270 -7.96 -2.08 5.99
N ASP A 271 -7.51 -3.30 5.72
CA ASP A 271 -6.14 -3.74 6.02
C ASP A 271 -5.51 -4.34 4.77
N PHE A 272 -4.18 -4.43 4.74
CA PHE A 272 -3.46 -4.90 3.56
C PHE A 272 -2.27 -5.80 3.90
N HIS A 273 -1.86 -6.60 2.92
CA HIS A 273 -0.75 -7.54 3.06
C HIS A 273 -0.01 -7.72 1.72
N HIS A 274 1.32 -7.73 1.73
CA HIS A 274 2.11 -8.02 0.53
C HIS A 274 2.33 -9.51 0.34
N ILE A 275 2.18 -9.98 -0.89
CA ILE A 275 2.52 -11.36 -1.24
C ILE A 275 3.32 -11.41 -2.54
N LYS A 276 4.38 -12.21 -2.57
CA LYS A 276 5.10 -12.54 -3.81
C LYS A 276 4.63 -13.90 -4.33
N ILE A 277 3.97 -13.89 -5.48
CA ILE A 277 3.65 -15.11 -6.21
C ILE A 277 4.84 -15.47 -7.10
N THR A 278 5.52 -16.55 -6.78
CA THR A 278 6.60 -17.10 -7.60
C THR A 278 6.04 -18.13 -8.57
N GLY A 279 6.44 -18.15 -9.82
CA GLY A 279 6.12 -19.31 -10.67
C GLY A 279 7.10 -20.43 -10.45
N SER A 280 7.14 -21.34 -11.41
CA SER A 280 8.13 -22.40 -11.44
C SER A 280 9.55 -21.84 -11.44
N GLN A 281 10.49 -22.57 -10.85
CA GLN A 281 11.91 -22.31 -11.05
C GLN A 281 12.27 -22.66 -12.50
N LEU A 282 13.03 -21.81 -13.17
CA LEU A 282 13.64 -22.18 -14.45
C LEU A 282 14.72 -23.23 -14.23
N ASN A 283 14.94 -24.08 -15.21
CA ASN A 283 16.08 -24.99 -15.28
C ASN A 283 16.80 -24.73 -16.60
N LEU A 284 17.92 -24.01 -16.51
CA LEU A 284 18.80 -23.70 -17.63
C LEU A 284 19.86 -24.79 -17.77
N ARG A 285 19.85 -25.47 -18.91
CA ARG A 285 20.86 -26.47 -19.28
C ARG A 285 21.67 -25.97 -20.46
N ALA A 286 22.99 -26.00 -20.31
CA ALA A 286 23.94 -25.75 -21.38
C ALA A 286 25.12 -26.73 -21.25
N PRO A 287 25.93 -26.92 -22.29
CA PRO A 287 27.22 -27.58 -22.17
C PRO A 287 28.14 -26.82 -21.19
N HIS A 288 28.95 -27.54 -20.43
CA HIS A 288 29.94 -26.93 -19.52
C HIS A 288 31.08 -26.23 -20.28
N SER A 289 31.33 -26.60 -21.54
CA SER A 289 32.36 -26.00 -22.38
C SER A 289 31.99 -26.06 -23.86
N ALA A 290 32.47 -25.08 -24.64
CA ALA A 290 32.36 -25.05 -26.10
C ALA A 290 33.54 -24.30 -26.71
N ARG A 291 33.75 -24.43 -28.03
CA ARG A 291 34.78 -23.66 -28.73
C ARG A 291 34.24 -22.31 -29.23
N VAL A 292 35.14 -21.33 -29.37
CA VAL A 292 34.81 -20.04 -30.00
C VAL A 292 34.21 -20.30 -31.39
N GLY A 293 33.06 -19.68 -31.66
CA GLY A 293 32.33 -19.82 -32.92
C GLY A 293 31.50 -21.10 -33.08
N GLU A 294 31.65 -22.10 -32.21
CA GLU A 294 30.82 -23.31 -32.20
C GLU A 294 29.38 -22.98 -31.76
N PRO A 295 28.34 -23.58 -32.36
CA PRO A 295 26.98 -23.33 -31.91
C PRO A 295 26.72 -24.02 -30.56
N VAL A 296 26.30 -23.25 -29.57
CA VAL A 296 25.93 -23.73 -28.24
C VAL A 296 24.42 -23.67 -28.12
N THR A 297 23.79 -24.84 -28.01
CA THR A 297 22.35 -24.95 -27.73
C THR A 297 22.12 -24.97 -26.22
N MET A 298 21.29 -24.05 -25.76
CA MET A 298 20.81 -23.90 -24.39
C MET A 298 19.34 -24.31 -24.34
N LYS A 299 18.94 -24.97 -23.25
CA LYS A 299 17.56 -25.38 -23.02
C LYS A 299 17.06 -24.86 -21.69
N VAL A 300 15.95 -24.14 -21.70
CA VAL A 300 15.26 -23.65 -20.52
C VAL A 300 13.95 -24.40 -20.36
N THR A 301 13.80 -25.03 -19.20
CA THR A 301 12.58 -25.75 -18.83
C THR A 301 12.00 -25.22 -17.53
N ASP A 302 10.73 -25.48 -17.28
CA ASP A 302 10.11 -25.27 -15.96
C ASP A 302 10.41 -26.44 -15.02
N SER A 303 9.86 -26.39 -13.80
CA SER A 303 10.02 -27.46 -12.80
C SER A 303 9.40 -28.81 -13.22
N SER A 304 8.50 -28.81 -14.21
CA SER A 304 7.90 -30.02 -14.79
C SER A 304 8.70 -30.57 -15.98
N GLY A 305 9.76 -29.87 -16.40
CA GLY A 305 10.58 -30.23 -17.56
C GLY A 305 10.01 -29.76 -18.90
N HIS A 306 8.95 -28.95 -18.93
CA HIS A 306 8.42 -28.39 -20.17
C HIS A 306 9.26 -27.20 -20.62
N GLY A 307 9.48 -27.08 -21.93
CA GLY A 307 10.21 -25.95 -22.52
C GLY A 307 9.52 -24.61 -22.25
N VAL A 308 10.27 -23.61 -21.78
CA VAL A 308 9.72 -22.28 -21.50
C VAL A 308 9.91 -21.39 -22.72
N TYR A 309 8.82 -21.05 -23.39
CA TYR A 309 8.84 -20.15 -24.56
C TYR A 309 9.21 -18.71 -24.17
N ARG A 310 10.05 -18.06 -24.98
CA ARG A 310 10.49 -16.66 -24.78
C ARG A 310 11.12 -16.38 -23.42
N ALA A 311 11.83 -17.33 -22.82
CA ALA A 311 12.74 -17.03 -21.72
C ALA A 311 13.93 -16.23 -22.27
N ALA A 312 14.24 -15.09 -21.65
CA ALA A 312 15.39 -14.28 -21.99
C ALA A 312 16.67 -14.98 -21.51
N ILE A 313 17.69 -15.02 -22.37
CA ILE A 313 19.00 -15.59 -22.07
C ILE A 313 20.04 -14.48 -22.09
N PHE A 314 20.75 -14.32 -20.99
CA PHE A 314 21.85 -13.38 -20.84
C PHE A 314 23.17 -14.16 -20.75
N ALA A 315 24.24 -13.63 -21.34
CA ALA A 315 25.59 -14.17 -21.21
C ALA A 315 26.58 -13.10 -20.75
N ILE A 316 26.99 -13.21 -19.49
CA ILE A 316 27.84 -12.22 -18.82
C ILE A 316 29.26 -12.78 -18.74
N PRO A 317 30.26 -12.16 -19.38
CA PRO A 317 31.66 -12.58 -19.20
C PRO A 317 32.05 -12.51 -17.73
N LEU A 318 32.53 -13.61 -17.14
CA LEU A 318 32.93 -13.65 -15.73
C LEU A 318 34.17 -12.78 -15.44
N LEU A 319 34.94 -12.42 -16.47
CA LEU A 319 36.01 -11.42 -16.38
C LEU A 319 35.49 -10.01 -16.06
N ASN A 320 34.21 -9.74 -16.27
CA ASN A 320 33.57 -8.49 -15.85
C ASN A 320 33.06 -8.56 -14.39
N LEU A 321 33.22 -9.71 -13.74
CA LEU A 321 32.72 -10.03 -12.40
C LEU A 321 33.88 -10.27 -11.41
N THR A 322 35.01 -9.58 -11.61
CA THR A 322 36.32 -9.87 -10.98
C THR A 322 36.34 -9.93 -9.46
N ASP A 323 35.32 -9.44 -8.77
CA ASP A 323 35.14 -9.55 -7.31
C ASP A 323 33.71 -9.96 -6.92
N ALA A 324 32.98 -10.68 -7.79
CA ALA A 324 31.57 -10.99 -7.59
C ALA A 324 31.35 -11.79 -6.31
N SER A 325 30.99 -11.06 -5.26
CA SER A 325 30.38 -11.61 -4.08
C SER A 325 29.05 -12.26 -4.48
N ASN A 326 28.51 -13.16 -3.66
CA ASN A 326 27.15 -13.69 -3.88
C ASN A 326 26.12 -12.56 -4.09
N THR A 327 26.37 -11.38 -3.51
CA THR A 327 25.58 -10.14 -3.68
C THR A 327 25.51 -9.66 -5.14
N ASP A 328 26.57 -9.81 -5.93
CA ASP A 328 26.60 -9.37 -7.33
C ASP A 328 25.78 -10.29 -8.23
N ILE A 329 25.82 -11.60 -7.96
CA ILE A 329 24.99 -12.57 -8.67
C ILE A 329 23.51 -12.31 -8.34
N ASP A 330 23.17 -12.11 -7.06
CA ASP A 330 21.79 -11.79 -6.65
C ASP A 330 21.28 -10.50 -7.29
N ARG A 331 22.13 -9.47 -7.40
CA ARG A 331 21.82 -8.24 -8.13
C ARG A 331 21.54 -8.52 -9.60
N LEU A 332 22.40 -9.27 -10.29
CA LEU A 332 22.23 -9.59 -11.70
C LEU A 332 20.98 -10.45 -11.95
N LEU A 333 20.65 -11.39 -11.06
CA LEU A 333 19.43 -12.18 -11.16
C LEU A 333 18.18 -11.29 -11.05
N LYS A 334 18.18 -10.31 -10.13
CA LYS A 334 17.10 -9.32 -10.01
C LYS A 334 17.00 -8.42 -11.24
N GLU A 335 18.12 -7.94 -11.77
CA GLU A 335 18.14 -7.15 -13.00
C GLU A 335 17.64 -7.95 -14.20
N ALA A 336 18.00 -9.23 -14.30
CA ALA A 336 17.53 -10.14 -15.34
C ALA A 336 16.01 -10.38 -15.25
N GLU A 337 15.48 -10.60 -14.04
CA GLU A 337 14.04 -10.76 -13.77
C GLU A 337 13.28 -9.49 -14.17
N ALA A 338 13.77 -8.31 -13.77
CA ALA A 338 13.19 -7.02 -14.15
C ALA A 338 13.22 -6.81 -15.67
N CYS A 339 14.35 -7.12 -16.32
CA CYS A 339 14.49 -7.01 -17.77
C CYS A 339 13.52 -7.95 -18.50
N ALA A 340 13.38 -9.20 -18.05
CA ALA A 340 12.42 -10.16 -18.61
C ALA A 340 10.97 -9.70 -18.44
N GLN A 341 10.62 -9.13 -17.29
CA GLN A 341 9.29 -8.56 -17.05
C GLN A 341 8.96 -7.41 -18.01
N MET A 342 9.94 -6.53 -18.27
CA MET A 342 9.77 -5.44 -19.24
C MET A 342 9.56 -5.93 -20.67
N LEU A 343 10.28 -6.99 -21.09
CA LEU A 343 10.22 -7.54 -22.46
C LEU A 343 8.90 -8.28 -22.78
N GLU A 344 8.08 -8.55 -21.76
CA GLU A 344 6.81 -9.26 -21.89
C GLU A 344 5.58 -8.36 -21.98
N GLN A 345 5.72 -7.06 -21.71
CA GLN A 345 4.59 -6.16 -21.86
C GLN A 345 4.16 -6.12 -23.33
N PRO A 346 2.88 -6.41 -23.65
CA PRO A 346 2.38 -6.34 -25.01
C PRO A 346 2.50 -4.91 -25.50
N THR A 347 3.22 -4.70 -26.61
CA THR A 347 3.15 -3.43 -27.33
C THR A 347 1.72 -3.25 -27.84
N VAL A 348 1.07 -2.18 -27.41
CA VAL A 348 -0.39 -1.97 -27.53
C VAL A 348 -0.89 -2.00 -28.98
N ASP A 349 -0.02 -1.83 -29.98
CA ASP A 349 -0.44 -1.74 -31.40
C ASP A 349 0.19 -2.76 -32.35
N GLY A 350 0.91 -3.78 -31.87
CA GLY A 350 1.53 -4.79 -32.75
C GLY A 350 2.59 -4.24 -33.74
N ASP A 351 2.80 -2.92 -33.74
CA ASP A 351 3.81 -2.22 -34.49
C ASP A 351 5.05 -2.08 -33.59
N LEU A 352 6.14 -2.74 -33.97
CA LEU A 352 7.42 -2.67 -33.28
C LEU A 352 8.16 -1.34 -33.58
N THR A 353 7.42 -0.28 -33.88
CA THR A 353 8.00 1.00 -34.31
C THR A 353 8.45 1.83 -33.12
N THR A 354 9.73 1.65 -32.79
CA THR A 354 10.68 2.75 -32.52
C THR A 354 10.40 3.75 -31.40
N ASP A 355 9.57 3.44 -30.40
CA ASP A 355 9.69 4.12 -29.09
C ASP A 355 10.53 3.32 -28.09
N GLU A 356 11.65 2.77 -28.58
CA GLU A 356 12.77 2.29 -27.77
C GLU A 356 13.41 3.40 -26.92
N ARG A 357 13.00 4.67 -27.09
CA ARG A 357 13.57 5.84 -26.42
C ARG A 357 12.82 6.29 -25.15
N ALA A 358 11.57 5.86 -24.95
CA ALA A 358 10.82 6.23 -23.74
C ALA A 358 11.06 5.31 -22.52
N TYR A 359 11.72 4.15 -22.72
CA TYR A 359 12.09 3.24 -21.64
C TYR A 359 13.59 3.32 -21.36
N ASP A 360 13.94 4.23 -20.45
CA ASP A 360 15.29 4.64 -20.07
C ASP A 360 16.17 3.45 -19.57
N SER A 361 16.82 2.80 -20.53
CA SER A 361 18.29 2.76 -20.70
C SER A 361 19.25 2.36 -19.55
N ASN A 362 18.82 2.04 -18.32
CA ASN A 362 19.76 1.89 -17.19
C ASN A 362 20.04 0.47 -16.66
N LEU A 363 19.35 -0.58 -17.13
CA LEU A 363 19.72 -1.94 -16.70
C LEU A 363 20.97 -2.38 -17.46
N GLU A 364 22.14 -2.32 -16.80
CA GLU A 364 23.43 -2.74 -17.35
C GLU A 364 23.36 -4.15 -17.95
N ILE A 365 22.53 -5.03 -17.36
CA ILE A 365 22.39 -6.41 -17.82
C ILE A 365 21.87 -6.54 -19.26
N ARG A 366 21.15 -5.54 -19.79
CA ARG A 366 20.54 -5.60 -21.13
C ARG A 366 21.59 -5.76 -22.24
N ARG A 367 22.81 -5.24 -22.05
CA ARG A 367 23.92 -5.42 -23.01
C ARG A 367 24.39 -6.87 -23.14
N TYR A 368 24.03 -7.72 -22.17
CA TYR A 368 24.37 -9.13 -22.14
C TYR A 368 23.23 -10.02 -22.63
N LEU A 369 22.07 -9.47 -23.01
CA LEU A 369 20.98 -10.24 -23.60
C LEU A 369 21.43 -10.81 -24.94
N ILE A 370 21.51 -12.14 -25.04
CA ILE A 370 21.91 -12.83 -26.27
C ILE A 370 20.73 -13.34 -27.10
N GLY A 371 19.55 -13.49 -26.50
CA GLY A 371 18.32 -13.83 -27.23
C GLY A 371 17.21 -14.40 -26.35
N PHE A 372 16.26 -15.05 -27.00
CA PHE A 372 15.09 -15.67 -26.36
C PHE A 372 14.92 -17.11 -26.81
N THR A 373 14.43 -17.97 -25.93
CA THR A 373 14.10 -19.35 -26.27
C THR A 373 12.88 -19.45 -27.20
N ASP A 374 12.91 -20.47 -28.06
CA ASP A 374 11.81 -20.86 -28.92
C ASP A 374 10.71 -21.62 -28.16
N ARG A 375 9.69 -22.12 -28.88
CA ARG A 375 8.53 -22.81 -28.26
C ARG A 375 8.90 -24.12 -27.54
N ASN A 376 10.07 -24.70 -27.83
CA ASN A 376 10.58 -25.88 -27.16
C ASN A 376 11.49 -25.54 -25.97
N GLY A 377 11.62 -24.25 -25.65
CA GLY A 377 12.54 -23.76 -24.64
C GLY A 377 13.99 -23.77 -25.09
N GLU A 378 14.29 -23.84 -26.39
CA GLU A 378 15.65 -23.95 -26.91
C GLU A 378 16.14 -22.63 -27.50
N PHE A 379 17.43 -22.36 -27.34
CA PHE A 379 18.10 -21.20 -27.92
C PHE A 379 19.53 -21.57 -28.33
N THR A 380 19.98 -21.17 -29.52
CA THR A 380 21.34 -21.48 -29.99
C THR A 380 22.14 -20.21 -30.24
N TYR A 381 23.35 -20.14 -29.69
CA TYR A 381 24.23 -18.97 -29.79
C TYR A 381 25.67 -19.37 -30.12
N ARG A 382 26.42 -18.50 -30.80
CA ARG A 382 27.86 -18.69 -31.09
C ARG A 382 28.65 -17.64 -30.35
N PHE A 383 29.47 -18.07 -29.39
CA PHE A 383 30.27 -17.14 -28.58
C PHE A 383 31.43 -16.58 -29.41
N PRO A 384 31.57 -15.24 -29.50
CA PRO A 384 32.58 -14.61 -30.34
C PRO A 384 33.96 -14.56 -29.69
N GLN A 385 34.05 -14.72 -28.37
CA GLN A 385 35.27 -14.58 -27.58
C GLN A 385 35.43 -15.77 -26.64
N GLU A 386 36.69 -16.09 -26.32
CA GLU A 386 37.01 -17.09 -25.32
C GLU A 386 36.84 -16.53 -23.90
N GLY A 387 36.60 -17.41 -22.94
CA GLY A 387 36.47 -17.05 -21.55
C GLY A 387 35.32 -17.77 -20.85
N PRO A 388 35.27 -17.69 -19.52
CA PRO A 388 34.13 -18.15 -18.75
C PRO A 388 32.97 -17.14 -18.84
N TYR A 389 31.75 -17.64 -19.04
CA TYR A 389 30.52 -16.85 -19.06
C TYR A 389 29.53 -17.38 -18.02
N LEU A 390 28.85 -16.47 -17.33
CA LEU A 390 27.65 -16.74 -16.54
C LEU A 390 26.43 -16.57 -17.47
N LEU A 391 25.73 -17.67 -17.70
CA LEU A 391 24.45 -17.67 -18.41
C LEU A 391 23.33 -17.48 -17.40
N ILE A 392 22.38 -16.60 -17.68
CA ILE A 392 21.18 -16.40 -16.86
C ILE A 392 19.96 -16.59 -17.75
N ALA A 393 19.03 -17.44 -17.31
CA ALA A 393 17.70 -17.53 -17.89
C ALA A 393 16.72 -16.80 -16.98
N ALA A 394 15.94 -15.88 -17.55
CA ALA A 394 14.89 -15.16 -16.85
C ALA A 394 13.61 -15.11 -17.68
N LYS A 395 12.47 -15.18 -17.00
CA LYS A 395 11.13 -15.10 -17.58
C LYS A 395 10.22 -14.46 -16.54
N CYS A 396 9.33 -13.56 -16.96
CA CYS A 396 8.37 -12.97 -16.03
C CYS A 396 7.58 -14.06 -15.33
N GLY A 397 7.54 -13.96 -14.02
CA GLY A 397 6.83 -14.91 -13.20
C GLY A 397 7.56 -16.23 -12.99
N TYR A 398 8.81 -16.40 -13.38
CA TYR A 398 9.62 -17.55 -12.98
C TYR A 398 10.79 -17.10 -12.12
N ALA A 399 11.23 -17.94 -11.19
CA ALA A 399 12.51 -17.71 -10.53
C ALA A 399 13.63 -17.94 -11.56
N PRO A 400 14.56 -16.98 -11.75
CA PRO A 400 15.63 -17.12 -12.72
C PRO A 400 16.57 -18.27 -12.33
N ASP A 401 17.27 -18.80 -13.32
CA ASP A 401 18.30 -19.83 -13.14
C ASP A 401 19.57 -19.45 -13.87
N PHE A 402 20.70 -20.03 -13.47
CA PHE A 402 21.99 -19.70 -14.06
C PHE A 402 22.87 -20.93 -14.30
N HIS A 403 23.78 -20.80 -15.26
CA HIS A 403 24.72 -21.85 -15.65
C HIS A 403 26.06 -21.23 -16.04
N VAL A 404 27.18 -21.85 -15.67
CA VAL A 404 28.51 -21.37 -16.08
C VAL A 404 29.02 -22.20 -17.23
N ILE A 405 29.41 -21.54 -18.33
CA ILE A 405 30.03 -22.18 -19.50
C ILE A 405 31.44 -21.63 -19.73
N LYS A 406 32.38 -22.52 -20.10
CA LYS A 406 33.74 -22.14 -20.50
C LYS A 406 33.89 -22.17 -22.02
N ILE A 407 34.15 -21.02 -22.64
CA ILE A 407 34.46 -20.93 -24.06
C ILE A 407 35.96 -20.97 -24.26
N THR A 408 36.45 -21.93 -25.04
CA THR A 408 37.89 -22.11 -25.32
C THR A 408 38.22 -21.74 -26.76
N ARG A 409 39.41 -21.19 -27.00
CA ARG A 409 39.94 -21.07 -28.37
C ARG A 409 39.90 -22.41 -29.09
N LEU A 410 39.60 -22.37 -30.39
CA LEU A 410 40.06 -23.41 -31.29
C LEU A 410 41.59 -23.45 -31.13
N GLN A 411 42.14 -24.58 -30.67
CA GLN A 411 43.57 -24.79 -30.80
C GLN A 411 43.89 -24.55 -32.28
N PRO A 412 44.86 -23.69 -32.61
CA PRO A 412 45.33 -23.60 -33.98
C PRO A 412 45.66 -25.03 -34.40
N ILE A 413 45.08 -25.48 -35.51
CA ILE A 413 45.46 -26.76 -36.11
C ILE A 413 46.98 -26.70 -36.19
N PRO A 414 47.73 -27.62 -35.54
CA PRO A 414 49.18 -27.59 -35.59
C PRO A 414 49.60 -27.46 -37.06
N ASP A 415 50.46 -26.50 -37.37
CA ASP A 415 50.97 -26.22 -38.72
C ASP A 415 51.70 -27.42 -39.36
N GLU A 416 51.75 -28.58 -38.70
CA GLU A 416 52.30 -29.84 -39.18
C GLU A 416 51.51 -30.46 -40.37
N LEU A 417 50.36 -29.89 -40.75
CA LEU A 417 49.68 -30.17 -42.02
C LEU A 417 49.80 -29.02 -43.03
N SER A 418 50.79 -28.14 -42.87
CA SER A 418 51.31 -27.40 -44.02
C SER A 418 51.64 -28.42 -45.11
N PRO A 419 51.18 -28.25 -46.36
CA PRO A 419 51.44 -29.22 -47.41
C PRO A 419 52.95 -29.49 -47.42
N MET A 420 53.34 -30.75 -47.25
CA MET A 420 54.72 -31.18 -47.48
C MET A 420 55.15 -30.49 -48.77
N LYS A 421 56.17 -29.64 -48.70
CA LYS A 421 56.85 -29.18 -49.91
C LYS A 421 57.26 -30.44 -50.65
N VAL A 422 56.51 -30.78 -51.69
CA VAL A 422 56.91 -31.79 -52.65
C VAL A 422 58.16 -31.18 -53.29
N GLU A 423 59.34 -31.63 -52.85
CA GLU A 423 60.56 -31.35 -53.59
C GLU A 423 60.38 -31.93 -54.99
N GLU A 424 60.12 -31.05 -55.95
CA GLU A 424 60.25 -31.37 -57.38
C GLU A 424 61.69 -31.80 -57.63
N LYS A 425 61.93 -33.12 -57.60
CA LYS A 425 63.12 -33.71 -58.20
C LYS A 425 63.06 -33.44 -59.70
N GLN A 426 63.77 -32.41 -60.13
CA GLN A 426 64.04 -32.16 -61.55
C GLN A 426 64.76 -33.38 -62.13
N LEU A 427 64.07 -34.12 -62.99
CA LEU A 427 64.63 -35.22 -63.75
C LEU A 427 65.48 -34.63 -64.90
N VAL A 428 66.80 -34.58 -64.72
CA VAL A 428 67.73 -34.17 -65.78
C VAL A 428 67.85 -35.30 -66.80
N ILE A 429 67.15 -35.18 -67.93
CA ILE A 429 67.35 -36.06 -69.08
C ILE A 429 68.54 -35.50 -69.89
N LYS A 430 69.69 -36.18 -69.83
CA LYS A 430 70.81 -35.94 -70.75
C LYS A 430 70.49 -36.58 -72.11
N LYS A 431 70.57 -35.78 -73.18
CA LYS A 431 70.62 -36.26 -74.58
C LYS A 431 72.06 -36.43 -75.02
#